data_AF-A0A4R5BW31-F1
#
_entry.id   AF-A0A4R5BW31-F1
#
_cell.length_a   1.000
_cell.length_b   1.000
_cell.length_c   1.000
_cell.angle_alpha   90.00
_cell.angle_beta   90.00
_cell.angle_gamma   90.00
#
_symmetry.space_group_name_H-M   'P 1'
#
loop_
_entity.id
_entity.type
_entity.pdbx_description
1 polymer ?
#
loop_
_entity_poly.entity_id
_entity_poly.type
_entity_poly.pdbx_seq_one_letter_code
_entity_poly.pdbx_strand_id
1 'polypeptide(L)'
;MTESPAGSESPGLSYARTRDIVAVFAVLLALTVVLVVVLVQAWPAGPDGRGGTAPDAKTVHFPGWSPRMSRETSLFVIVMAAGALGGVAHVLRSFYWYVGNRSLRRSWLLMYLLLPFVGALFGLIVYLVVRGGLTSPAGGASDVNPYGIAAIAALVGQFSRETAEKFRSVFSTLLAPAPRGRDHALTPRITAIDPVRGPVGTTVAVTGSGLASATSVRFGTVRSPVSDAADTLVRTIVPAGATSGSPIVNTPAGAVASPETFTVE
;
A
#
# COMPACT_ATOMS: atom_id res chain seq x y z
N MET A 1 -19.19 -56.19 12.38
CA MET A 1 -19.20 -55.35 11.15
C MET A 1 -19.53 -53.94 11.59
N THR A 2 -18.50 -53.11 11.77
CA THR A 2 -18.64 -51.72 12.18
C THR A 2 -18.88 -50.87 10.94
N GLU A 3 -20.06 -50.27 10.82
CA GLU A 3 -20.33 -49.24 9.81
C GLU A 3 -19.39 -48.04 10.04
N SER A 4 -18.69 -47.64 8.98
CA SER A 4 -17.89 -46.41 8.96
C SER A 4 -18.84 -45.22 8.74
N PRO A 5 -18.78 -44.15 9.55
CA PRO A 5 -19.67 -43.01 9.36
C PRO A 5 -19.28 -42.29 8.07
N ALA A 6 -20.28 -42.05 7.22
CA ALA A 6 -20.15 -41.30 5.97
C ALA A 6 -19.38 -39.99 6.21
N GLY A 7 -18.24 -39.84 5.54
CA GLY A 7 -17.41 -38.64 5.61
C GLY A 7 -18.24 -37.41 5.26
N SER A 8 -18.34 -36.47 6.19
CA SER A 8 -18.88 -35.15 5.93
C SER A 8 -17.97 -34.46 4.91
N GLU A 9 -18.41 -34.36 3.66
CA GLU A 9 -17.70 -33.58 2.64
C GLU A 9 -17.47 -32.17 3.19
N SER A 10 -16.21 -31.75 3.30
CA SER A 10 -15.89 -30.41 3.80
C SER A 10 -16.59 -29.35 2.93
N PRO A 11 -17.25 -28.33 3.53
CA PRO A 11 -17.95 -27.30 2.78
C PRO A 11 -17.07 -26.69 1.68
N GLY A 12 -17.51 -26.78 0.42
CA GLY A 12 -16.82 -26.15 -0.72
C GLY A 12 -16.09 -27.10 -1.68
N LEU A 13 -16.04 -28.41 -1.41
CA LEU A 13 -15.48 -29.39 -2.37
C LEU A 13 -16.45 -29.82 -3.47
N SER A 14 -17.75 -29.53 -3.37
CA SER A 14 -18.71 -29.95 -4.40
C SER A 14 -18.58 -29.15 -5.70
N TYR A 15 -18.63 -29.88 -6.83
CA TYR A 15 -18.72 -29.28 -8.16
C TYR A 15 -20.09 -28.60 -8.37
N ALA A 16 -20.13 -27.58 -9.21
CA ALA A 16 -21.35 -26.89 -9.56
C ALA A 16 -22.28 -27.80 -10.38
N ARG A 17 -23.59 -27.76 -10.09
CA ARG A 17 -24.59 -28.50 -10.87
C ARG A 17 -24.92 -27.74 -12.15
N THR A 18 -25.35 -28.44 -13.20
CA THR A 18 -25.74 -27.83 -14.48
C THR A 18 -26.77 -26.71 -14.31
N ARG A 19 -27.79 -26.91 -13.45
CA ARG A 19 -28.79 -25.88 -13.18
C ARG A 19 -28.19 -24.60 -12.56
N ASP A 20 -27.19 -24.74 -11.69
CA ASP A 20 -26.55 -23.62 -11.03
C ASP A 20 -25.66 -22.86 -12.03
N ILE A 21 -24.98 -23.58 -12.92
CA ILE A 21 -24.20 -23.04 -14.04
C ILE A 21 -25.09 -22.21 -14.97
N VAL A 22 -26.22 -22.78 -15.41
CA VAL A 22 -27.17 -22.11 -16.31
C VAL A 22 -27.76 -20.87 -15.64
N ALA A 23 -28.13 -20.96 -14.36
CA ALA A 23 -28.64 -19.81 -13.62
C ALA A 23 -27.63 -18.67 -13.52
N VAL A 24 -26.38 -18.96 -13.13
CA VAL A 24 -25.31 -17.95 -13.05
C VAL A 24 -25.02 -17.35 -14.42
N PHE A 25 -24.97 -18.18 -15.48
CA PHE A 25 -24.78 -17.69 -16.84
C PHE A 25 -25.91 -16.74 -17.27
N ALA A 26 -27.17 -17.08 -17.01
CA ALA A 26 -28.31 -16.23 -17.32
C ALA A 26 -28.25 -14.89 -16.57
N VAL A 27 -27.88 -14.90 -15.29
CA VAL A 27 -27.69 -13.68 -14.49
C VAL A 27 -26.57 -12.81 -15.04
N LEU A 28 -25.41 -13.40 -15.38
CA LEU A 28 -24.28 -12.67 -15.95
C LEU A 28 -24.62 -12.07 -17.33
N LEU A 29 -25.37 -12.79 -18.16
CA LEU A 29 -25.84 -12.30 -19.45
C LEU A 29 -26.80 -11.12 -19.28
N ALA A 30 -27.80 -11.25 -18.40
CA ALA A 30 -28.74 -10.18 -18.10
C ALA A 30 -28.03 -8.94 -17.55
N LEU A 31 -27.08 -9.14 -16.61
CA LEU A 31 -26.25 -8.06 -16.08
C LEU A 31 -25.45 -7.38 -17.19
N THR A 32 -24.85 -8.14 -18.11
CA THR A 32 -24.10 -7.58 -19.26
C THR A 32 -24.98 -6.68 -20.11
N VAL A 33 -26.19 -7.13 -20.45
CA VAL A 33 -27.14 -6.33 -21.23
C VAL A 33 -27.51 -5.05 -20.50
N VAL A 34 -27.84 -5.14 -19.21
CA VAL A 34 -28.15 -3.96 -18.38
C VAL A 34 -26.98 -2.97 -18.34
N LEU A 35 -25.76 -3.45 -18.11
CA LEU A 35 -24.56 -2.61 -18.05
C LEU A 35 -24.27 -1.93 -19.39
N VAL A 36 -24.45 -2.62 -20.51
CA VAL A 36 -24.30 -2.02 -21.85
C VAL A 36 -25.36 -0.94 -22.09
N VAL A 37 -26.62 -1.20 -21.73
CA VAL A 37 -27.70 -0.20 -21.85
C VAL A 37 -27.38 1.02 -20.97
N VAL A 38 -26.99 0.81 -19.72
CA VAL A 38 -26.59 1.90 -18.80
C VAL A 38 -25.44 2.70 -19.39
N LEU A 39 -24.39 2.05 -19.90
CA LEU A 39 -23.22 2.69 -20.48
C LEU A 39 -23.58 3.55 -21.69
N VAL A 40 -24.40 3.03 -22.60
CA VAL A 40 -24.86 3.74 -23.81
C VAL A 40 -25.74 4.92 -23.43
N GLN A 41 -26.67 4.74 -22.49
CA GLN A 41 -27.57 5.82 -22.10
C GLN A 41 -26.88 6.93 -21.31
N ALA A 42 -25.94 6.57 -20.43
CA ALA A 42 -25.16 7.54 -19.65
C ALA A 42 -24.12 8.28 -20.49
N TRP A 43 -23.82 7.80 -21.71
CA TRP A 43 -22.80 8.39 -22.58
C TRP A 43 -23.05 9.88 -22.83
N PRO A 44 -22.03 10.77 -22.66
CA PRO A 44 -22.22 12.20 -22.81
C PRO A 44 -22.47 12.54 -24.28
N ALA A 45 -23.29 13.57 -24.54
CA ALA A 45 -23.44 14.09 -25.90
C ALA A 45 -22.08 14.64 -26.39
N GLY A 46 -21.74 14.36 -27.65
CA GLY A 46 -20.57 14.97 -28.28
C GLY A 46 -20.77 16.47 -28.50
N PRO A 47 -19.72 17.24 -28.83
CA PRO A 47 -19.90 18.60 -29.29
C PRO A 47 -20.74 18.56 -30.57
N ASP A 48 -21.90 19.22 -30.54
CA ASP A 48 -22.68 19.43 -31.76
C ASP A 48 -21.78 20.26 -32.66
N GLY A 49 -21.30 19.71 -33.79
CA GLY A 49 -20.37 20.37 -34.72
C GLY A 49 -20.86 21.70 -35.33
N ARG A 50 -21.95 22.26 -34.79
CA ARG A 50 -22.56 23.57 -35.05
C ARG A 50 -22.16 24.65 -34.03
N GLY A 51 -21.23 24.38 -33.11
CA GLY A 51 -20.76 25.38 -32.14
C GLY A 51 -21.76 25.68 -31.02
N GLY A 52 -22.77 24.82 -30.82
CA GLY A 52 -23.69 24.91 -29.68
C GLY A 52 -23.07 24.33 -28.42
N THR A 53 -23.26 24.99 -27.28
CA THR A 53 -22.95 24.43 -25.96
C THR A 53 -23.83 23.19 -25.72
N ALA A 54 -23.21 22.03 -25.46
CA ALA A 54 -23.92 20.81 -25.12
C ALA A 54 -24.84 21.06 -23.89
N PRO A 55 -26.04 20.46 -23.83
CA PRO A 55 -26.96 20.67 -22.72
C PRO A 55 -26.36 20.22 -21.37
N ASP A 56 -26.57 21.01 -20.32
CA ASP A 56 -26.02 20.79 -18.97
C ASP A 56 -26.44 19.44 -18.34
N ALA A 57 -27.58 18.89 -18.75
CA ALA A 57 -28.09 17.62 -18.29
C ALA A 57 -28.87 16.85 -19.36
N LYS A 58 -28.77 15.52 -19.34
CA LYS A 58 -29.47 14.57 -20.23
C LYS A 58 -30.48 13.75 -19.43
N THR A 59 -31.65 13.49 -20.01
CA THR A 59 -32.60 12.54 -19.42
C THR A 59 -32.20 11.12 -19.83
N VAL A 60 -31.99 10.26 -18.84
CA VAL A 60 -31.70 8.83 -19.04
C VAL A 60 -32.97 8.05 -18.76
N HIS A 61 -33.24 6.99 -19.52
CA HIS A 61 -34.48 6.23 -19.47
C HIS A 61 -34.22 4.83 -18.91
N PHE A 62 -34.44 4.68 -17.61
CA PHE A 62 -34.51 3.37 -16.95
C PHE A 62 -35.97 2.89 -16.84
N PRO A 63 -36.21 1.58 -16.71
CA PRO A 63 -37.55 1.07 -16.47
C PRO A 63 -38.15 1.70 -15.20
N GLY A 64 -39.22 2.49 -15.37
CA GLY A 64 -39.92 3.17 -14.27
C GLY A 64 -39.25 4.42 -13.70
N TRP A 65 -38.10 4.86 -14.24
CA TRP A 65 -37.37 6.01 -13.71
C TRP A 65 -36.59 6.74 -14.80
N SER A 66 -36.78 8.06 -14.91
CA SER A 66 -36.12 8.89 -15.93
C SER A 66 -35.36 10.08 -15.35
N PRO A 67 -34.22 9.85 -14.66
CA PRO A 67 -33.48 10.92 -14.02
C PRO A 67 -32.82 11.84 -15.06
N ARG A 68 -32.72 13.11 -14.70
CA ARG A 68 -31.80 14.05 -15.37
C ARG A 68 -30.40 13.87 -14.79
N MET A 69 -29.43 13.59 -15.64
CA MET A 69 -28.05 13.37 -15.27
C MET A 69 -27.20 14.50 -15.82
N SER A 70 -26.45 15.17 -14.93
CA SER A 70 -25.41 16.11 -15.35
C SER A 70 -24.24 15.34 -15.99
N ARG A 71 -23.39 16.06 -16.73
CA ARG A 71 -22.17 15.46 -17.32
C ARG A 71 -21.30 14.76 -16.27
N GLU A 72 -21.17 15.37 -15.09
CA GLU A 72 -20.41 14.80 -13.98
C GLU A 72 -21.00 13.47 -13.49
N THR A 73 -22.32 13.42 -13.24
CA THR A 73 -23.00 12.19 -12.84
C THR A 73 -22.90 11.11 -13.91
N SER A 74 -22.99 11.48 -15.19
CA SER A 74 -22.78 10.56 -16.32
C SER A 74 -21.40 9.90 -16.29
N LEU A 75 -20.32 10.65 -16.01
CA LEU A 75 -18.97 10.08 -15.94
C LEU A 75 -18.83 9.06 -14.81
N PHE A 76 -19.43 9.30 -13.65
CA PHE A 76 -19.47 8.31 -12.56
C PHE A 76 -20.16 7.01 -12.99
N VAL A 77 -21.30 7.11 -13.66
CA VAL A 77 -22.06 5.94 -14.13
C VAL A 77 -21.32 5.18 -15.22
N ILE A 78 -20.70 5.89 -16.17
CA ILE A 78 -19.86 5.30 -17.21
C ILE A 78 -18.71 4.50 -16.61
N VAL A 79 -18.01 5.07 -15.64
CA VAL A 79 -16.87 4.41 -14.97
C VAL A 79 -17.31 3.15 -14.23
N MET A 80 -18.39 3.24 -13.44
CA MET A 80 -18.91 2.07 -12.72
C MET A 80 -19.37 0.98 -13.69
N ALA A 81 -20.10 1.33 -14.76
CA ALA A 81 -20.58 0.38 -15.75
C ALA A 81 -19.44 -0.26 -16.54
N ALA A 82 -18.46 0.53 -16.99
CA ALA A 82 -17.29 0.04 -17.71
C ALA A 82 -16.42 -0.86 -16.82
N GLY A 83 -16.17 -0.48 -15.56
CA GLY A 83 -15.47 -1.31 -14.58
C GLY A 83 -16.20 -2.63 -14.30
N ALA A 84 -17.53 -2.60 -14.19
CA ALA A 84 -18.32 -3.81 -14.06
C ALA A 84 -18.21 -4.72 -15.28
N LEU A 85 -18.28 -4.15 -16.50
CA LEU A 85 -18.11 -4.90 -17.74
C LEU A 85 -16.72 -5.54 -17.85
N GLY A 86 -15.67 -4.85 -17.41
CA GLY A 86 -14.34 -5.42 -17.27
C GLY A 86 -14.32 -6.64 -16.33
N GLY A 87 -14.97 -6.51 -15.16
CA GLY A 87 -15.16 -7.62 -14.22
C GLY A 87 -15.94 -8.79 -14.82
N VAL A 88 -17.00 -8.51 -15.58
CA VAL A 88 -17.77 -9.53 -16.32
C VAL A 88 -16.89 -10.23 -17.36
N ALA A 89 -16.07 -9.51 -18.13
CA ALA A 89 -15.15 -10.12 -19.10
C ALA A 89 -14.17 -11.08 -18.42
N HIS A 90 -13.62 -10.68 -17.26
CA HIS A 90 -12.79 -11.56 -16.44
C HIS A 90 -13.55 -12.82 -15.99
N VAL A 91 -14.77 -12.64 -15.47
CA VAL A 91 -15.62 -13.75 -15.01
C VAL A 91 -15.94 -14.70 -16.15
N LEU A 92 -16.38 -14.20 -17.32
CA LEU A 92 -16.75 -15.03 -18.46
C LEU A 92 -15.56 -15.85 -18.97
N ARG A 93 -14.36 -15.25 -19.04
CA ARG A 93 -13.13 -15.96 -19.41
C ARG A 93 -12.85 -17.13 -18.46
N SER A 94 -12.93 -16.88 -17.15
CA SER A 94 -12.71 -17.90 -16.12
C SER A 94 -13.80 -18.97 -16.15
N PHE A 95 -15.06 -18.54 -16.20
CA PHE A 95 -16.24 -19.40 -16.18
C PHE A 95 -16.28 -20.36 -17.36
N TYR A 96 -16.03 -19.87 -18.59
CA TYR A 96 -15.93 -20.72 -19.78
C TYR A 96 -14.92 -21.85 -19.60
N TRP A 97 -13.72 -21.54 -19.11
CA TRP A 97 -12.66 -22.52 -18.90
C TRP A 97 -13.07 -23.61 -17.89
N TYR A 98 -13.56 -23.22 -16.71
CA TYR A 98 -13.90 -24.17 -15.65
C TYR A 98 -15.17 -24.97 -15.91
N VAL A 99 -16.16 -24.38 -16.59
CA VAL A 99 -17.35 -25.11 -17.05
C VAL A 99 -16.97 -26.11 -18.14
N GLY A 100 -16.19 -25.69 -19.13
CA GLY A 100 -15.72 -26.56 -20.22
C GLY A 100 -14.92 -27.76 -19.70
N ASN A 101 -14.06 -27.54 -18.71
CA ASN A 101 -13.25 -28.59 -18.09
C ASN A 101 -13.96 -29.34 -16.93
N ARG A 102 -15.25 -29.07 -16.69
CA ARG A 102 -16.06 -29.68 -15.61
C ARG A 102 -15.44 -29.60 -14.21
N SER A 103 -14.63 -28.57 -13.96
CA SER A 103 -13.89 -28.38 -12.71
C SER A 103 -14.42 -27.20 -11.87
N LEU A 104 -15.51 -26.57 -12.31
CA LEU A 104 -16.15 -25.47 -11.59
C LEU A 104 -16.69 -25.92 -10.23
N ARG A 105 -16.26 -25.24 -9.16
CA ARG A 105 -16.74 -25.48 -7.78
C ARG A 105 -17.96 -24.63 -7.45
N ARG A 106 -18.88 -25.17 -6.65
CA ARG A 106 -20.11 -24.47 -6.24
C ARG A 106 -19.84 -23.24 -5.38
N SER A 107 -18.80 -23.28 -4.54
CA SER A 107 -18.38 -22.15 -3.71
C SER A 107 -17.92 -20.94 -4.53
N TRP A 108 -17.48 -21.14 -5.77
CA TRP A 108 -17.02 -20.06 -6.64
C TRP A 108 -18.15 -19.27 -7.30
N LEU A 109 -19.39 -19.80 -7.29
CA LEU A 109 -20.52 -19.17 -7.98
C LEU A 109 -20.85 -17.79 -7.39
N LEU A 110 -20.89 -17.68 -6.05
CA LEU A 110 -21.14 -16.39 -5.39
C LEU A 110 -20.00 -15.40 -5.66
N MET A 111 -18.75 -15.89 -5.64
CA MET A 111 -17.59 -15.07 -6.00
C MET A 111 -17.74 -14.50 -7.42
N TYR A 112 -18.09 -15.32 -8.42
CA TYR A 112 -18.32 -14.84 -9.78
C TYR A 112 -19.44 -13.81 -9.90
N LEU A 113 -20.51 -13.94 -9.11
CA LEU A 113 -21.58 -12.94 -9.09
C LEU A 113 -21.14 -11.61 -8.46
N LEU A 114 -20.16 -11.63 -7.54
CA LEU A 114 -19.65 -10.44 -6.88
C LEU A 114 -18.54 -9.71 -7.65
N LEU A 115 -17.78 -10.41 -8.50
CA LEU A 115 -16.64 -9.83 -9.24
C LEU A 115 -17.00 -8.60 -10.11
N PRO A 116 -18.14 -8.54 -10.82
CA PRO A 116 -18.54 -7.33 -11.54
C PRO A 116 -18.67 -6.10 -10.64
N PHE A 117 -19.16 -6.27 -9.41
CA PHE A 117 -19.27 -5.17 -8.45
C PHE A 117 -17.89 -4.71 -7.97
N VAL A 118 -16.97 -5.65 -7.75
CA VAL A 118 -15.57 -5.34 -7.44
C VAL A 118 -14.93 -4.53 -8.57
N GLY A 119 -15.17 -4.90 -9.82
CA GLY A 119 -14.71 -4.15 -10.99
C GLY A 119 -15.26 -2.73 -11.05
N ALA A 120 -16.55 -2.55 -10.78
CA ALA A 120 -17.17 -1.22 -10.69
C ALA A 120 -16.53 -0.34 -9.60
N LEU A 121 -16.29 -0.92 -8.42
CA LEU A 121 -15.68 -0.20 -7.28
C LEU A 121 -14.24 0.21 -7.58
N PHE A 122 -13.42 -0.69 -8.13
CA PHE A 122 -12.05 -0.32 -8.51
C PHE A 122 -12.02 0.74 -9.61
N GLY A 123 -12.88 0.62 -10.63
CA GLY A 123 -13.01 1.65 -11.65
C GLY A 123 -13.35 3.02 -11.05
N LEU A 124 -14.31 3.05 -10.13
CA LEU A 124 -14.72 4.27 -9.42
C LEU A 124 -13.58 4.87 -8.59
N ILE A 125 -12.84 4.05 -7.83
CA ILE A 125 -11.69 4.51 -7.05
C ILE A 125 -10.64 5.14 -7.96
N VAL A 126 -10.29 4.49 -9.07
CA VAL A 126 -9.30 5.02 -10.02
C VAL A 126 -9.77 6.35 -10.62
N TYR A 127 -11.05 6.46 -11.00
CA TYR A 127 -11.61 7.71 -11.49
C TYR A 127 -11.55 8.83 -10.45
N LEU A 128 -11.89 8.55 -9.19
CA LEU A 128 -11.80 9.52 -8.10
C LEU A 128 -10.37 9.99 -7.87
N VAL A 129 -9.37 9.11 -7.98
CA VAL A 129 -7.95 9.47 -7.87
C VAL A 129 -7.51 10.36 -9.03
N VAL A 130 -7.88 10.01 -10.27
CA VAL A 130 -7.56 10.81 -11.46
C VAL A 130 -8.20 12.20 -11.37
N ARG A 131 -9.45 12.25 -10.88
CA ARG A 131 -10.24 13.48 -10.77
C ARG A 131 -9.87 14.33 -9.54
N GLY A 132 -9.36 13.73 -8.47
CA GLY A 132 -8.98 14.38 -7.23
C GLY A 132 -7.68 15.19 -7.26
N GLY A 133 -7.01 15.31 -8.42
CA GLY A 133 -5.93 16.28 -8.59
C GLY A 133 -4.58 15.77 -9.10
N LEU A 134 -4.48 14.57 -9.70
CA LEU A 134 -3.25 14.16 -10.39
C LEU A 134 -3.03 14.84 -11.76
N THR A 135 -4.04 15.55 -12.31
CA THR A 135 -3.96 16.12 -13.67
C THR A 135 -4.29 17.62 -13.78
N SER A 136 -5.10 18.21 -12.89
CA SER A 136 -5.22 19.67 -12.68
C SER A 136 -6.29 19.95 -11.61
N PRO A 137 -6.04 20.77 -10.57
CA PRO A 137 -7.06 21.15 -9.59
C PRO A 137 -8.22 21.99 -10.15
N ALA A 138 -8.08 22.52 -11.37
CA ALA A 138 -9.00 23.50 -11.95
C ALA A 138 -9.81 23.00 -13.16
N GLY A 139 -9.60 21.74 -13.61
CA GLY A 139 -10.27 21.19 -14.79
C GLY A 139 -11.72 20.78 -14.51
N GLY A 140 -12.65 21.22 -15.36
CA GLY A 140 -14.06 20.87 -15.27
C GLY A 140 -14.36 19.47 -15.84
N ALA A 141 -15.58 18.95 -15.62
CA ALA A 141 -16.02 17.68 -16.24
C ALA A 141 -16.00 17.73 -17.79
N SER A 142 -15.94 18.94 -18.37
CA SER A 142 -15.73 19.20 -19.80
C SER A 142 -14.42 18.65 -20.35
N ASP A 143 -13.39 18.60 -19.51
CA ASP A 143 -12.01 18.34 -19.91
C ASP A 143 -11.68 16.84 -19.85
N VAL A 144 -12.59 16.05 -19.25
CA VAL A 144 -12.45 14.61 -19.13
C VAL A 144 -13.00 13.92 -20.38
N ASN A 145 -12.14 13.18 -21.07
CA ASN A 145 -12.54 12.35 -22.20
C ASN A 145 -13.25 11.06 -21.70
N PRO A 146 -14.56 10.88 -21.98
CA PRO A 146 -15.32 9.72 -21.52
C PRO A 146 -14.78 8.39 -22.06
N TYR A 147 -14.21 8.37 -23.27
CA TYR A 147 -13.61 7.16 -23.85
C TYR A 147 -12.37 6.72 -23.06
N GLY A 148 -11.52 7.67 -22.69
CA GLY A 148 -10.30 7.40 -21.92
C GLY A 148 -10.61 6.82 -20.55
N ILE A 149 -11.51 7.45 -19.80
CA ILE A 149 -11.86 6.96 -18.45
C ILE A 149 -12.62 5.64 -18.49
N ALA A 150 -13.49 5.41 -19.49
CA ALA A 150 -14.20 4.14 -19.64
C ALA A 150 -13.23 3.00 -19.96
N ALA A 151 -12.26 3.24 -20.85
CA ALA A 151 -11.22 2.27 -21.19
C ALA A 151 -10.38 1.90 -19.96
N ILE A 152 -9.92 2.90 -19.19
CA ILE A 152 -9.17 2.66 -17.95
C ILE A 152 -10.02 1.87 -16.95
N ALA A 153 -11.27 2.28 -16.72
CA ALA A 153 -12.16 1.60 -15.78
C ALA A 153 -12.41 0.14 -16.18
N ALA A 154 -12.66 -0.14 -17.46
CA ALA A 154 -12.83 -1.50 -17.97
C ALA A 154 -11.57 -2.35 -17.79
N LEU A 155 -10.39 -1.82 -18.07
CA LEU A 155 -9.12 -2.53 -17.84
C LEU A 155 -8.91 -2.82 -16.35
N VAL A 156 -9.14 -1.83 -15.49
CA VAL A 156 -9.07 -1.97 -14.03
C VAL A 156 -10.02 -3.05 -13.53
N GLY A 157 -11.26 -3.10 -14.05
CA GLY A 157 -12.22 -4.14 -13.73
C GLY A 157 -11.76 -5.53 -14.16
N GLN A 158 -11.21 -5.64 -15.38
CA GLN A 158 -10.71 -6.91 -15.93
C GLN A 158 -9.51 -7.46 -15.17
N PHE A 159 -8.66 -6.57 -14.65
CA PHE A 159 -7.45 -6.88 -13.88
C PHE A 159 -7.61 -6.47 -12.41
N SER A 160 -8.80 -6.68 -11.83
CA SER A 160 -9.11 -6.20 -10.48
C SER A 160 -8.19 -6.78 -9.39
N ARG A 161 -7.72 -8.02 -9.55
CA ARG A 161 -6.75 -8.63 -8.63
C ARG A 161 -5.40 -7.92 -8.70
N GLU A 162 -4.86 -7.76 -9.90
CA GLU A 162 -3.59 -7.08 -10.14
C GLU A 162 -3.68 -5.60 -9.72
N THR A 163 -4.84 -4.96 -9.93
CA THR A 163 -5.12 -3.60 -9.48
C THR A 163 -5.07 -3.51 -7.95
N ALA A 164 -5.70 -4.45 -7.23
CA ALA A 164 -5.65 -4.51 -5.77
C ALA A 164 -4.22 -4.71 -5.25
N GLU A 165 -3.46 -5.60 -5.89
CA GLU A 165 -2.05 -5.85 -5.56
C GLU A 165 -1.19 -4.60 -5.81
N LYS A 166 -1.44 -3.88 -6.92
CA LYS A 166 -0.72 -2.65 -7.22
C LYS A 166 -1.04 -1.53 -6.24
N PHE A 167 -2.31 -1.38 -5.84
CA PHE A 167 -2.69 -0.44 -4.80
C PHE A 167 -2.01 -0.77 -3.48
N ARG A 168 -2.02 -2.03 -3.06
CA ARG A 168 -1.28 -2.47 -1.86
C ARG A 168 0.20 -2.09 -1.95
N SER A 169 0.83 -2.30 -3.11
CA SER A 169 2.22 -1.90 -3.33
C SER A 169 2.42 -0.40 -3.14
N VAL A 170 1.61 0.43 -3.79
CA VAL A 170 1.69 1.90 -3.64
C VAL A 170 1.48 2.33 -2.20
N PHE A 171 0.43 1.84 -1.52
CA PHE A 171 0.19 2.17 -0.11
C PHE A 171 1.31 1.70 0.80
N SER A 172 1.88 0.52 0.55
CA SER A 172 3.01 0.02 1.35
C SER A 172 4.26 0.88 1.19
N THR A 173 4.46 1.50 0.02
CA THR A 173 5.56 2.45 -0.21
C THR A 173 5.31 3.78 0.48
N LEU A 174 4.08 4.33 0.36
CA LEU A 174 3.73 5.63 0.93
C LEU A 174 3.64 5.61 2.46
N LEU A 175 3.20 4.49 3.03
CA LEU A 175 3.02 4.30 4.48
C LEU A 175 4.16 3.48 5.10
N ALA A 176 5.24 3.21 4.35
CA ALA A 176 6.42 2.57 4.92
C ALA A 176 6.99 3.46 6.03
N PRO A 177 7.42 2.88 7.17
CA PRO A 177 8.25 3.60 8.12
C PRO A 177 9.44 4.22 7.37
N ALA A 178 9.81 5.45 7.76
CA ALA A 178 11.00 6.08 7.22
C ALA A 178 12.18 5.10 7.33
N PRO A 179 12.98 4.90 6.26
CA PRO A 179 14.19 4.11 6.36
C PRO A 179 15.00 4.61 7.53
N ARG A 180 15.54 3.67 8.31
CA ARG A 180 16.52 3.97 9.35
C ARG A 180 17.64 4.81 8.73
N GLY A 181 17.68 6.10 9.08
CA GLY A 181 18.66 7.04 8.53
C GLY A 181 20.09 6.60 8.90
N ARG A 182 21.09 7.23 8.28
CA ARG A 182 22.49 7.15 8.74
C ARG A 182 22.65 7.58 10.21
N ASP A 183 21.62 8.18 10.80
CA ASP A 183 21.51 8.61 12.19
C ASP A 183 21.15 7.47 13.16
N HIS A 184 21.09 6.23 12.69
CA HIS A 184 21.20 5.08 13.57
C HIS A 184 22.61 5.07 14.16
N ALA A 185 22.77 5.79 15.26
CA ALA A 185 23.94 5.68 16.10
C ALA A 185 24.12 4.18 16.42
N LEU A 186 25.20 3.61 15.90
CA LEU A 186 25.55 2.21 16.15
C LEU A 186 25.70 2.04 17.66
N THR A 187 25.29 0.89 18.20
CA THR A 187 25.53 0.59 19.62
C THR A 187 27.04 0.68 19.86
N PRO A 188 27.51 1.62 20.70
CA PRO A 188 28.93 1.85 20.86
C PRO A 188 29.57 0.65 21.55
N ARG A 189 30.77 0.26 21.10
CA ARG A 189 31.57 -0.80 21.72
C ARG A 189 32.96 -0.27 21.96
N ILE A 190 33.44 -0.37 23.21
CA ILE A 190 34.82 -0.01 23.57
C ILE A 190 35.67 -1.28 23.51
N THR A 191 36.84 -1.19 22.88
CA THR A 191 37.83 -2.28 22.81
C THR A 191 38.99 -2.07 23.76
N ALA A 192 39.50 -0.85 23.87
CA ALA A 192 40.66 -0.53 24.72
C ALA A 192 40.71 0.96 25.06
N ILE A 193 41.43 1.28 26.13
CA ILE A 193 41.78 2.66 26.52
C ILE A 193 43.29 2.80 26.66
N ASP A 194 43.84 3.93 26.22
CA ASP A 194 45.27 4.21 26.30
C ASP A 194 45.54 5.71 26.60
N PRO A 195 46.32 6.04 27.64
CA PRO A 195 46.84 5.14 28.67
C PRO A 195 45.73 4.61 29.59
N VAL A 196 45.97 3.46 30.24
CA VAL A 196 45.09 2.90 31.29
C VAL A 196 45.27 3.59 32.67
N ARG A 197 46.17 4.56 32.77
CA ARG A 197 46.46 5.30 34.01
C ARG A 197 47.06 6.68 33.74
N GLY A 198 46.89 7.60 34.68
CA GLY A 198 47.57 8.90 34.68
C GLY A 198 46.89 9.94 35.57
N PRO A 199 47.56 11.07 35.86
CA PRO A 199 47.00 12.15 36.68
C PRO A 199 45.92 12.93 35.94
N VAL A 200 45.22 13.80 36.67
CA VAL A 200 44.29 14.80 36.09
C VAL A 200 44.98 15.59 34.98
N GLY A 201 44.29 15.80 33.86
CA GLY A 201 44.83 16.46 32.67
C GLY A 201 45.42 15.51 31.62
N THR A 202 45.58 14.21 31.94
CA THR A 202 46.03 13.21 30.97
C THR A 202 45.05 13.08 29.80
N THR A 203 45.54 13.07 28.56
CA THR A 203 44.71 12.77 27.38
C THR A 203 44.57 11.26 27.24
N VAL A 204 43.33 10.76 27.23
CA VAL A 204 42.99 9.34 27.09
C VAL A 204 42.36 9.11 25.72
N ALA A 205 42.90 8.15 24.98
CA ALA A 205 42.34 7.61 23.76
C ALA A 205 41.49 6.38 24.08
N VAL A 206 40.24 6.40 23.65
CA VAL A 206 39.29 5.28 23.77
C VAL A 206 39.04 4.74 22.37
N THR A 207 39.38 3.47 22.13
CA THR A 207 39.20 2.82 20.82
C THR A 207 37.99 1.91 20.83
N GLY A 208 37.35 1.74 19.67
CA GLY A 208 36.12 0.96 19.56
C GLY A 208 35.44 1.01 18.21
N SER A 209 34.10 0.91 18.23
CA SER A 209 33.22 1.09 17.06
C SER A 209 31.93 1.81 17.47
N GLY A 210 31.33 2.58 16.56
CA GLY A 210 30.11 3.34 16.84
C GLY A 210 30.34 4.54 17.76
N LEU A 211 31.56 5.07 17.79
CA LEU A 211 31.97 6.13 18.71
C LEU A 211 31.86 7.55 18.11
N ALA A 212 31.52 7.68 16.83
CA ALA A 212 31.52 8.97 16.11
C ALA A 212 30.61 10.03 16.73
N SER A 213 29.57 9.62 17.46
CA SER A 213 28.62 10.50 18.14
C SER A 213 28.85 10.57 19.66
N ALA A 214 30.03 10.19 20.16
CA ALA A 214 30.35 10.31 21.57
C ALA A 214 30.35 11.79 22.02
N THR A 215 29.65 12.08 23.11
CA THR A 215 29.51 13.46 23.64
C THR A 215 30.32 13.68 24.91
N SER A 216 30.52 12.64 25.70
CA SER A 216 31.31 12.70 26.94
C SER A 216 31.84 11.33 27.34
N VAL A 217 32.95 11.35 28.08
CA VAL A 217 33.48 10.18 28.78
C VAL A 217 33.43 10.46 30.27
N ARG A 218 32.87 9.54 31.05
CA ARG A 218 32.71 9.68 32.50
C ARG A 218 33.74 8.83 33.23
N PHE A 219 34.52 9.46 34.11
CA PHE A 219 35.47 8.83 35.02
C PHE A 219 34.86 8.86 36.43
N GLY A 220 34.30 7.74 36.88
CA GLY A 220 33.52 7.66 38.12
C GLY A 220 32.21 8.47 38.04
N THR A 221 32.12 9.55 38.83
CA THR A 221 30.97 10.47 38.84
C THR A 221 31.19 11.71 37.97
N VAL A 222 32.43 11.99 37.54
CA VAL A 222 32.78 13.22 36.81
C VAL A 222 32.74 12.98 35.30
N ARG A 223 32.03 13.84 34.57
CA ARG A 223 31.99 13.82 33.09
C ARG A 223 33.09 14.71 32.52
N SER A 224 33.78 14.19 31.53
CA SER A 224 34.71 14.93 30.69
C SER A 224 34.15 15.07 29.28
N PRO A 225 34.20 16.27 28.66
CA PRO A 225 33.84 16.44 27.26
C PRO A 225 34.80 15.65 26.36
N VAL A 226 34.28 15.22 25.21
CA VAL A 226 35.10 14.62 24.15
C VAL A 226 35.83 15.73 23.40
N SER A 227 37.14 15.61 23.23
CA SER A 227 37.97 16.57 22.49
C SER A 227 38.08 16.24 21.01
N ASP A 228 37.99 14.97 20.65
CA ASP A 228 37.95 14.49 19.27
C ASP A 228 37.17 13.17 19.19
N ALA A 229 36.32 13.03 18.19
CA ALA A 229 35.45 11.87 18.00
C ALA A 229 35.45 11.40 16.54
N ALA A 230 35.84 10.15 16.35
CA ALA A 230 35.70 9.40 15.11
C ALA A 230 34.98 8.09 15.42
N ASP A 231 34.57 7.35 14.38
CA ASP A 231 33.81 6.11 14.58
C ASP A 231 34.55 5.06 15.41
N THR A 232 35.88 5.03 15.30
CA THR A 232 36.74 4.05 15.96
C THR A 232 37.60 4.62 17.08
N LEU A 233 37.54 5.93 17.34
CA LEU A 233 38.41 6.61 18.29
C LEU A 233 37.72 7.80 18.95
N VAL A 234 37.82 7.89 20.27
CA VAL A 234 37.42 9.05 21.06
C VAL A 234 38.60 9.52 21.89
N ARG A 235 38.88 10.82 21.87
CA ARG A 235 39.86 11.43 22.77
C ARG A 235 39.14 12.26 23.82
N THR A 236 39.60 12.16 25.05
CA THR A 236 39.09 12.93 26.17
C THR A 236 40.24 13.26 27.13
N ILE A 237 39.99 14.12 28.10
CA ILE A 237 40.96 14.50 29.12
C ILE A 237 40.47 14.01 30.49
N VAL A 238 41.34 13.48 31.33
CA VAL A 238 40.97 13.14 32.71
C VAL A 238 40.60 14.42 33.48
N PRO A 239 39.33 14.58 33.91
CA PRO A 239 38.88 15.82 34.54
C PRO A 239 39.29 15.88 36.02
N ALA A 240 39.30 17.09 36.60
CA ALA A 240 39.51 17.25 38.03
C ALA A 240 38.41 16.53 38.84
N GLY A 241 38.81 15.80 39.89
CA GLY A 241 37.89 15.00 40.71
C GLY A 241 37.52 13.64 40.11
N ALA A 242 38.17 13.22 39.02
CA ALA A 242 38.03 11.86 38.50
C ALA A 242 38.47 10.81 39.55
N THR A 243 37.80 9.66 39.55
CA THR A 243 38.14 8.51 40.39
C THR A 243 38.46 7.29 39.53
N SER A 244 39.35 6.42 39.99
CA SER A 244 39.68 5.16 39.31
C SER A 244 38.44 4.27 39.12
N GLY A 245 38.36 3.59 37.98
CA GLY A 245 37.20 2.77 37.59
C GLY A 245 37.09 2.61 36.07
N SER A 246 36.12 1.84 35.58
CA SER A 246 35.84 1.70 34.16
C SER A 246 35.23 2.99 33.58
N PRO A 247 35.90 3.69 32.66
CA PRO A 247 35.31 4.87 32.04
C PRO A 247 34.05 4.53 31.25
N ILE A 248 33.06 5.42 31.26
CA ILE A 248 31.79 5.23 30.54
C ILE A 248 31.70 6.27 29.42
N VAL A 249 31.64 5.81 28.17
CA VAL A 249 31.42 6.68 27.00
C VAL A 249 29.92 6.84 26.78
N ASN A 250 29.45 8.09 26.67
CA ASN A 250 28.06 8.42 26.41
C ASN A 250 27.86 8.81 24.95
N THR A 251 26.96 8.11 24.27
CA THR A 251 26.50 8.43 22.91
C THR A 251 24.97 8.60 22.91
N PRO A 252 24.38 9.24 21.88
CA PRO A 252 22.93 9.25 21.68
C PRO A 252 22.30 7.85 21.57
N ALA A 253 23.06 6.83 21.14
CA ALA A 253 22.61 5.43 21.08
C ALA A 253 22.62 4.71 22.43
N GLY A 254 23.30 5.27 23.44
CA GLY A 254 23.46 4.65 24.75
C GLY A 254 24.84 4.89 25.35
N ALA A 255 24.98 4.44 26.61
CA ALA A 255 26.22 4.49 27.35
C ALA A 255 26.90 3.11 27.36
N VAL A 256 28.21 3.09 27.16
CA VAL A 256 29.01 1.86 27.20
C VAL A 256 30.19 2.02 28.17
N ALA A 257 30.38 1.04 29.04
CA ALA A 257 31.53 0.99 29.94
C ALA A 257 32.73 0.35 29.24
N SER A 258 33.92 0.90 29.49
CA SER A 258 35.18 0.30 29.09
C SER A 258 35.35 -1.08 29.75
N PRO A 259 35.84 -2.10 29.02
CA PRO A 259 36.22 -3.38 29.62
C PRO A 259 37.46 -3.24 30.53
N GLU A 260 38.26 -2.20 30.34
CA GLU A 260 39.47 -1.89 31.11
C GLU A 260 39.20 -0.79 32.13
N THR A 261 39.80 -0.93 33.32
CA THR A 261 39.78 0.06 34.39
C THR A 261 40.84 1.13 34.15
N PHE A 262 40.47 2.40 34.28
CA PHE A 262 41.43 3.51 34.31
C PHE A 262 41.84 3.83 35.75
N THR A 263 43.14 4.00 36.01
CA THR A 263 43.67 4.38 37.33
C THR A 263 44.07 5.86 37.34
N VAL A 264 43.40 6.65 38.19
CA VAL A 264 43.75 8.06 38.44
C VAL A 264 44.89 8.11 39.47
N GLU A 265 45.95 8.85 39.16
CA GLU A 265 47.14 9.06 40.02
C GLU A 265 47.16 10.44 40.68
#